data_AF-A0A699GXM7-F1
#
_entry.id   AF-A0A699GXM7-F1
#
_cell.length_a   1.000
_cell.length_b   1.000
_cell.length_c   1.000
_cell.angle_alpha   90.00
_cell.angle_beta   90.00
_cell.angle_gamma   90.00
#
_symmetry.space_group_name_H-M   'P 1'
#
loop_
_entity.id
_entity.type
_entity.pdbx_description
1 polymer ?
#
loop_
_entity_poly.entity_id
_entity_poly.type
_entity_poly.pdbx_seq_one_letter_code
_entity_poly.pdbx_strand_id
1 'polypeptide(L)'
;MLAPGNYVQWKSRIKRYINTKPNHELIHYCLKNPPYELGWKDKEVLTSEGSLITTAERVHETYKNVSQEIRDQLNAKAEAVQIIL
;
A
#
# COMPACT_ATOMS: atom_id res chain seq x y z
N MET A 1 -19.16 14.85 -1.64
CA MET A 1 -18.13 14.60 -2.67
C MET A 1 -17.21 15.81 -2.73
N LEU A 2 -15.89 15.62 -2.59
CA LEU A 2 -14.92 16.72 -2.73
C LEU A 2 -14.90 17.19 -4.19
N ALA A 3 -15.08 18.48 -4.43
CA ALA A 3 -14.97 19.05 -5.77
C ALA A 3 -13.54 18.82 -6.33
N PRO A 4 -13.38 18.34 -7.58
CA PRO A 4 -12.08 17.94 -8.13
C PRO A 4 -11.03 19.07 -8.12
N GLY A 5 -11.44 20.34 -8.15
CA GLY A 5 -10.55 21.51 -8.06
C GLY A 5 -9.83 21.68 -6.71
N ASN A 6 -10.31 21.03 -5.65
CA ASN A 6 -9.74 21.19 -4.30
C ASN A 6 -8.62 20.20 -3.97
N TYR A 7 -8.27 19.28 -4.88
CA TYR A 7 -7.26 18.26 -4.61
C TYR A 7 -5.89 18.87 -4.24
N VAL A 8 -5.45 19.88 -4.97
CA VAL A 8 -4.15 20.56 -4.73
C VAL A 8 -4.14 21.28 -3.37
N GLN A 9 -5.25 21.95 -3.04
CA GLN A 9 -5.41 22.63 -1.75
C GLN A 9 -5.46 21.63 -0.60
N TRP A 10 -6.22 20.55 -0.75
CA TRP A 10 -6.35 19.50 0.26
C TRP A 10 -5.02 18.80 0.53
N LYS A 11 -4.27 18.47 -0.54
CA LYS A 11 -2.91 17.93 -0.44
C LYS A 11 -1.97 18.86 0.33
N SER A 12 -2.07 20.17 0.09
CA SER A 12 -1.26 21.18 0.79
C SER A 12 -1.66 21.31 2.28
N ARG A 13 -2.96 21.24 2.59
CA ARG A 13 -3.46 21.28 3.99
C ARG A 13 -2.99 20.07 4.79
N ILE A 14 -3.04 18.87 4.21
CA ILE A 14 -2.53 17.65 4.85
C ILE A 14 -1.02 17.75 5.09
N LYS A 15 -0.26 18.20 4.09
CA LYS A 15 1.18 18.37 4.25
C LYS A 15 1.54 19.32 5.39
N ARG A 16 0.82 20.45 5.53
CA ARG A 16 0.99 21.38 6.65
C ARG A 16 0.62 20.75 7.99
N TYR A 17 -0.52 20.05 8.05
CA TYR A 17 -0.95 19.36 9.27
C TYR A 17 0.08 18.34 9.75
N ILE A 18 0.59 17.49 8.86
CA ILE A 18 1.65 16.52 9.16
C ILE A 18 2.88 17.23 9.72
N ASN A 19 3.34 18.31 9.08
CA ASN A 19 4.53 19.06 9.53
C ASN A 19 4.38 19.69 10.92
N THR A 20 3.16 19.90 11.42
CA THR A 20 2.93 20.43 12.78
C THR A 20 2.95 19.38 13.87
N LYS A 21 2.99 18.09 13.53
CA LYS A 21 2.96 17.00 14.52
C LYS A 21 4.37 16.72 15.09
N PRO A 22 4.49 16.36 16.38
CA PRO A 22 5.78 16.04 16.98
C PRO A 22 6.47 14.82 16.34
N ASN A 23 5.70 13.92 15.72
CA ASN A 23 6.16 12.73 15.02
C ASN A 23 6.21 12.92 13.48
N HIS A 24 6.25 14.15 12.98
CA HIS A 24 6.22 14.44 11.54
C HIS A 24 7.32 13.75 10.73
N GLU A 25 8.53 13.58 11.29
CA GLU A 25 9.63 12.84 10.65
C GLU A 25 9.27 11.37 10.41
N LEU A 26 8.65 10.72 11.41
CA LEU A 26 8.16 9.35 11.30
C LEU A 26 7.02 9.25 10.27
N ILE A 27 6.11 10.22 10.24
CA ILE A 27 5.05 10.28 9.21
C ILE A 27 5.67 10.35 7.82
N HIS A 28 6.65 11.23 7.60
CA HIS A 28 7.33 11.35 6.31
C HIS A 28 8.08 10.07 5.94
N TYR A 29 8.76 9.44 6.90
CA TYR A 29 9.45 8.18 6.70
C TYR A 29 8.49 7.06 6.25
N CYS A 30 7.35 6.90 6.93
CA CYS A 30 6.33 5.90 6.58
C CYS A 30 5.65 6.18 5.22
N LEU A 31 5.52 7.46 4.83
CA LEU A 31 5.00 7.84 3.52
C LEU A 31 6.01 7.61 2.39
N LYS A 32 7.30 7.79 2.64
CA LYS A 32 8.37 7.62 1.65
C LYS A 32 8.80 6.17 1.46
N ASN A 33 8.74 5.37 2.52
CA ASN A 33 9.16 3.96 2.52
C ASN A 33 7.98 3.05 2.91
N PRO A 34 7.03 2.81 2.01
CA PRO A 34 5.94 1.89 2.28
C PRO A 34 6.47 0.46 2.44
N PRO A 35 6.03 -0.31 3.46
CA PRO A 35 6.50 -1.67 3.72
C PRO A 35 6.15 -2.65 2.60
N TYR A 36 4.99 -2.47 1.97
CA TYR A 36 4.57 -3.20 0.77
C TYR A 36 3.61 -2.35 -0.06
N GLU A 37 3.77 -2.38 -1.39
CA GLU A 37 2.87 -1.74 -2.34
C GLU A 37 2.07 -2.79 -3.11
N LEU A 38 0.75 -2.80 -2.93
CA LEU A 38 -0.15 -3.60 -3.75
C LEU A 38 -0.12 -3.08 -5.19
N GLY A 39 0.00 -4.00 -6.14
CA GLY A 39 0.00 -3.64 -7.56
C GLY A 39 -0.08 -4.85 -8.47
N TRP A 40 0.28 -4.65 -9.73
CA TRP A 40 0.39 -5.73 -10.70
C TRP A 40 1.64 -6.56 -10.41
N LYS A 41 1.46 -7.86 -10.17
CA LYS A 41 2.54 -8.82 -9.99
C LYS A 41 2.34 -10.01 -10.91
N ASP A 42 3.46 -10.55 -11.39
CA ASP A 42 3.46 -11.81 -12.12
C ASP A 42 3.45 -12.94 -11.09
N LYS A 43 2.47 -13.82 -11.18
CA LYS A 43 2.33 -14.98 -10.31
C LYS A 43 2.54 -16.23 -11.14
N GLU A 44 3.45 -17.10 -10.70
CA GLU A 44 3.62 -18.40 -11.31
C GLU A 44 2.44 -19.30 -10.96
N VAL A 45 1.72 -19.76 -11.99
CA VAL A 45 0.64 -20.72 -11.87
C VAL A 45 1.10 -22.02 -12.53
N LEU A 46 1.04 -23.10 -11.76
CA LEU A 46 1.38 -24.44 -12.23
C LEU A 46 0.12 -25.08 -12.82
N THR A 47 0.12 -25.35 -14.12
CA THR A 47 -1.00 -26.04 -14.78
C THR A 47 -0.76 -27.56 -14.78
N SER A 48 -1.62 -28.32 -14.10
CA SER A 48 -1.71 -29.80 -14.20
C SER A 48 -2.36 -30.17 -15.55
N GLU A 49 -2.07 -31.25 -16.27
CA GLU A 49 -1.60 -32.61 -15.92
C GLU A 49 -0.66 -33.07 -17.07
N GLY A 50 0.65 -33.19 -16.82
CA GLY A 50 1.63 -33.72 -17.79
C GLY A 50 2.57 -32.72 -18.48
N SER A 51 2.38 -31.40 -18.29
CA SER A 51 3.27 -30.38 -18.85
C SER A 51 3.76 -29.41 -17.77
N LEU A 52 5.07 -29.38 -17.52
CA LEU A 52 5.75 -28.43 -16.62
C LEU A 52 5.81 -27.02 -17.24
N ILE A 53 4.69 -26.51 -17.76
CA ILE A 53 4.62 -25.15 -18.26
C ILE A 53 4.20 -24.26 -17.10
N THR A 54 5.19 -23.58 -16.50
CA THR A 54 4.94 -22.50 -15.55
C THR A 54 4.40 -21.31 -16.34
N THR A 55 3.11 -21.02 -16.23
CA THR A 55 2.53 -19.83 -16.85
C THR A 55 2.62 -18.70 -15.83
N ALA A 56 3.33 -17.63 -16.16
CA ALA A 56 3.33 -16.40 -15.37
C ALA A 56 2.06 -15.61 -15.70
N GLU A 57 1.07 -15.62 -14.80
CA GLU A 57 -0.15 -14.86 -14.95
C GLU A 57 0.00 -13.51 -14.24
N ARG A 58 -0.32 -12.42 -14.93
CA ARG A 58 -0.25 -11.08 -14.36
C ARG A 58 -1.51 -10.82 -13.55
N VAL A 59 -1.39 -10.86 -12.22
CA VAL A 59 -2.50 -10.69 -11.29
C VAL A 59 -2.40 -9.31 -10.63
N HIS A 60 -3.54 -8.64 -10.51
CA HIS A 60 -3.63 -7.43 -9.69
C HIS A 60 -3.78 -7.82 -8.22
N GLU A 61 -2.79 -7.49 -7.40
CA GLU A 61 -2.84 -7.77 -5.97
C GLU A 61 -3.91 -6.93 -5.28
N THR A 62 -4.61 -7.58 -4.36
CA THR A 62 -5.63 -7.01 -3.50
C THR A 62 -5.37 -7.54 -2.10
N TYR A 63 -5.83 -6.83 -1.08
CA TYR A 63 -5.71 -7.29 0.31
C TYR A 63 -6.19 -8.74 0.51
N LYS A 64 -7.21 -9.18 -0.25
CA LYS A 64 -7.77 -10.53 -0.18
C LYS A 64 -6.95 -11.61 -0.90
N ASN A 65 -6.05 -11.28 -1.82
CA ASN A 65 -5.30 -12.27 -2.61
C ASN A 65 -3.80 -12.35 -2.29
N VAL A 66 -3.29 -11.40 -1.49
CA VAL A 66 -1.91 -11.44 -0.98
C VAL A 66 -1.76 -12.41 0.20
N SER A 67 -0.51 -12.81 0.47
CA SER A 67 -0.15 -13.69 1.58
C SER A 67 -0.47 -13.07 2.94
N GLN A 68 -0.58 -13.90 3.98
CA GLN A 68 -0.88 -13.44 5.32
C GLN A 68 0.20 -12.49 5.85
N GLU A 69 1.47 -12.75 5.57
CA GLU A 69 2.58 -11.86 5.96
C GLU A 69 2.44 -10.44 5.39
N ILE A 70 2.06 -10.32 4.10
CA ILE A 70 1.82 -9.01 3.48
C ILE A 70 0.62 -8.32 4.16
N ARG A 71 -0.43 -9.06 4.50
CA ARG A 71 -1.57 -8.49 5.23
C ARG A 71 -1.17 -7.99 6.61
N ASP A 72 -0.37 -8.76 7.34
CA ASP A 72 0.08 -8.40 8.68
C ASP A 72 0.96 -7.14 8.62
N GLN A 73 1.85 -7.02 7.62
CA GLN A 73 2.61 -5.80 7.37
C GLN A 73 1.71 -4.60 7.03
N LEU A 74 0.68 -4.79 6.19
CA LEU A 74 -0.28 -3.73 5.85
C LEU A 74 -1.13 -3.30 7.05
N ASN A 75 -1.51 -4.23 7.93
CA ASN A 75 -2.26 -3.94 9.14
C ASN A 75 -1.40 -3.24 10.19
N ALA A 76 -0.15 -3.69 10.40
CA ALA A 76 0.80 -3.01 11.27
C ALA A 76 1.05 -1.55 10.84
N LYS A 77 1.05 -1.28 9.53
CA LYS A 77 1.08 0.09 9.00
C LYS A 77 -0.18 0.87 9.37
N ALA A 78 -1.36 0.29 9.20
CA ALA A 78 -2.62 0.96 9.51
C ALA A 78 -2.67 1.36 10.99
N GLU A 79 -2.26 0.45 11.89
CA GLU A 79 -2.13 0.72 13.32
C GLU A 79 -1.08 1.80 13.62
N ALA A 80 0.11 1.72 13.02
CA ALA A 80 1.16 2.72 13.21
C ALA A 80 0.68 4.11 12.75
N VAL A 81 0.05 4.21 11.58
CA VAL A 81 -0.51 5.46 11.05
C VAL A 81 -1.61 5.99 11.97
N GLN A 82 -2.43 5.12 12.55
CA GLN A 82 -3.50 5.49 13.49
C GLN A 82 -2.95 5.97 14.84
N ILE A 83 -1.85 5.40 15.32
CA ILE A 83 -1.15 5.85 16.54
C ILE A 83 -0.47 7.22 16.29
N ILE A 84 -0.06 7.48 15.06
CA ILE A 84 0.74 8.64 14.68
C ILE A 84 -0.11 9.89 14.36
N LEU A 85 -1.31 9.76 13.79
CA LEU A 85 -2.15 10.89 13.32
C LEU A 85 -3.08 11.49 14.39
#